data_AF-A0A6J7D570-F1
#
_entry.id   AF-A0A6J7D570-F1
#
_cell.length_a   1.000
_cell.length_b   1.000
_cell.length_c   1.000
_cell.angle_alpha   90.00
_cell.angle_beta   90.00
_cell.angle_gamma   90.00
#
_symmetry.space_group_name_H-M   'P 1'
#
loop_
_entity.id
_entity.type
_entity.pdbx_description
1 polymer ?
#
loop_
_entity_poly.entity_id
_entity_poly.type
_entity_poly.pdbx_seq_one_letter_code
_entity_poly.pdbx_strand_id
1 'polypeptide(L)'
;MAKVHNLGHPPRRLTFLHLDGSEHSLPDVGDEVRVTGEDKVVGKVTSAAQHFEMGPIALAVISRSVPEDASLEVSSSGGMIAATQEIIVPQSAGKLVEVPKLPRLKLGGASKAPKLGE
;
A
#
# COMPACT_ATOMS: atom_id res chain seq x y z
N MET A 1 7.10 19.88 4.72
CA MET A 1 8.02 18.73 4.75
C MET A 1 7.44 17.57 3.96
N ALA A 2 7.46 17.62 2.64
CA ALA A 2 7.23 16.47 1.75
C ALA A 2 7.88 16.83 0.41
N LYS A 3 8.90 16.08 -0.03
CA LYS A 3 9.34 16.12 -1.44
C LYS A 3 10.28 14.97 -1.84
N VAL A 4 11.02 14.37 -0.91
CA VAL A 4 12.04 13.34 -1.26
C VAL A 4 11.82 11.95 -0.65
N HIS A 5 11.20 11.83 0.52
CA HIS A 5 11.12 10.53 1.21
C HIS A 5 10.15 9.53 0.56
N ASN A 6 9.13 10.01 -0.15
CA ASN A 6 8.16 9.19 -0.89
C ASN A 6 8.37 9.32 -2.41
N LEU A 7 9.56 9.72 -2.86
CA LEU A 7 9.81 9.88 -4.29
C LEU A 7 9.65 8.53 -5.00
N GLY A 8 8.73 8.50 -5.97
CA GLY A 8 8.33 7.27 -6.64
C GLY A 8 7.38 6.39 -5.83
N HIS A 9 7.30 6.52 -4.50
CA HIS A 9 6.54 5.62 -3.64
C HIS A 9 5.35 6.34 -2.95
N PRO A 10 4.25 6.62 -3.67
CA PRO A 10 3.07 7.26 -3.10
C PRO A 10 2.56 6.54 -1.85
N PRO A 11 2.15 7.25 -0.79
CA PRO A 11 1.74 6.63 0.49
C PRO A 11 0.43 5.84 0.42
N ARG A 12 -0.28 5.88 -0.71
CA ARG A 12 -1.53 5.14 -0.95
C ARG A 12 -1.45 4.36 -2.26
N ARG A 13 -2.18 3.25 -2.32
CA ARG A 13 -2.29 2.37 -3.49
C ARG A 13 -3.75 2.19 -3.89
N LEU A 14 -4.00 1.99 -5.18
CA LEU A 14 -5.30 1.58 -5.69
C LEU A 14 -5.45 0.06 -5.54
N THR A 15 -6.61 -0.39 -5.11
CA THR A 15 -6.97 -1.81 -5.02
C THR A 15 -8.36 -2.03 -5.61
N PHE A 16 -8.56 -3.23 -6.16
CA PHE A 16 -9.88 -3.72 -6.53
C PHE A 16 -10.46 -4.47 -5.34
N LEU A 17 -11.78 -4.37 -5.14
CA LEU A 17 -12.52 -4.99 -4.06
C LEU A 17 -13.63 -5.86 -4.63
N HIS A 18 -13.67 -7.10 -4.20
CA HIS A 18 -14.82 -7.98 -4.34
C HIS A 18 -15.66 -7.86 -3.08
N LEU A 19 -16.94 -7.54 -3.22
CA LEU A 19 -17.85 -7.30 -2.11
C LEU A 19 -18.76 -8.51 -1.92
N ASP A 20 -19.06 -8.87 -0.68
CA ASP A 20 -19.87 -10.05 -0.35
C ASP A 20 -21.36 -9.93 -0.70
N GLY A 21 -21.82 -8.73 -1.08
CA GLY A 21 -23.20 -8.45 -1.44
C GLY A 21 -24.22 -8.59 -0.31
N SER A 22 -23.76 -8.68 0.95
CA SER A 22 -24.62 -8.81 2.13
C SER A 22 -25.58 -7.62 2.26
N GLU A 23 -25.07 -6.43 2.03
CA GLU A 23 -25.87 -5.22 1.91
C GLU A 23 -26.33 -5.09 0.46
N HIS A 24 -27.65 -5.07 0.23
CA HIS A 24 -28.27 -5.05 -1.10
C HIS A 24 -28.04 -3.73 -1.87
N SER A 25 -27.13 -2.89 -1.40
CA SER A 25 -26.72 -1.61 -1.97
C SER A 25 -25.22 -1.59 -2.18
N LEU A 26 -24.78 -1.06 -3.31
CA LEU A 26 -23.38 -0.78 -3.55
C LEU A 26 -22.88 0.36 -2.64
N PRO A 27 -21.60 0.35 -2.25
CA PRO A 27 -21.03 1.45 -1.50
C PRO A 27 -20.93 2.72 -2.34
N ASP A 28 -21.02 3.87 -1.68
CA ASP A 28 -20.91 5.18 -2.28
C ASP A 28 -19.46 5.63 -2.42
N VAL A 29 -19.21 6.57 -3.33
CA VAL A 29 -17.90 7.21 -3.46
C VAL A 29 -17.57 7.96 -2.17
N GLY A 30 -16.42 7.64 -1.58
CA GLY A 30 -15.96 8.23 -0.33
C GLY A 30 -16.25 7.40 0.92
N ASP A 31 -17.02 6.31 0.80
CA ASP A 31 -17.24 5.34 1.87
C ASP A 31 -15.91 4.84 2.43
N GLU A 32 -15.86 4.70 3.74
CA GLU A 32 -14.63 4.41 4.46
C GLU A 32 -14.29 2.93 4.37
N VAL A 33 -13.00 2.65 4.14
CA VAL A 33 -12.47 1.28 4.11
C VAL A 33 -11.65 1.04 5.36
N ARG A 34 -11.88 -0.10 6.02
CA ARG A 34 -11.24 -0.56 7.25
C ARG A 34 -10.69 -1.98 7.05
N VAL A 35 -9.72 -2.37 7.88
CA VAL A 35 -9.35 -3.79 8.01
C VAL A 35 -10.39 -4.45 8.91
N THR A 36 -10.88 -5.63 8.56
CA THR A 36 -11.86 -6.38 9.35
C THR A 36 -11.41 -6.50 10.81
N GLY A 37 -12.27 -6.06 11.74
CA GLY A 37 -11.97 -6.06 13.17
C GLY A 37 -11.13 -4.88 13.68
N GLU A 38 -10.78 -3.91 12.83
CA GLU A 38 -10.12 -2.66 13.21
C GLU A 38 -11.01 -1.44 13.00
N ASP A 39 -11.03 -0.52 13.95
CA ASP A 39 -11.80 0.74 13.82
C ASP A 39 -11.14 1.77 12.90
N LYS A 40 -9.85 1.57 12.59
CA LYS A 40 -9.03 2.54 11.87
C LYS A 40 -9.39 2.57 10.38
N VAL A 41 -9.79 3.75 9.91
CA VAL A 41 -9.96 4.01 8.47
C VAL A 41 -8.61 3.95 7.77
N VAL A 42 -8.50 3.04 6.80
CA VAL A 42 -7.28 2.85 6.01
C VAL A 42 -7.42 3.38 4.59
N GLY A 43 -8.62 3.67 4.11
CA GLY A 43 -8.84 4.21 2.78
C GLY A 43 -10.27 4.61 2.49
N LYS A 44 -10.56 4.84 1.21
CA LYS A 44 -11.90 5.21 0.74
C LYS A 44 -12.24 4.57 -0.60
N VAL A 45 -13.51 4.27 -0.80
CA VAL A 45 -14.08 3.86 -2.09
C VAL A 45 -14.02 5.02 -3.07
N THR A 46 -13.68 4.71 -4.32
CA THR A 46 -13.59 5.66 -5.43
C THR A 46 -14.66 5.44 -6.48
N SER A 47 -15.04 4.19 -6.72
CA SER A 47 -16.13 3.80 -7.61
C SER A 47 -16.65 2.43 -7.20
N ALA A 48 -17.93 2.17 -7.41
CA ALA A 48 -18.55 0.87 -7.21
C ALA A 48 -19.48 0.54 -8.39
N ALA A 49 -19.64 -0.74 -8.69
CA ALA A 49 -20.51 -1.21 -9.78
C ALA A 49 -21.01 -2.63 -9.51
N GLN A 50 -22.14 -2.99 -10.13
CA GLN A 50 -22.62 -4.36 -10.19
C GLN A 50 -22.08 -5.03 -11.46
N HIS A 51 -21.06 -5.87 -11.32
CA HIS A 51 -20.51 -6.64 -12.42
C HIS A 51 -21.38 -7.87 -12.71
N PHE A 52 -21.59 -8.18 -14.00
CA PHE A 52 -22.52 -9.23 -14.41
C PHE A 52 -22.07 -10.66 -14.01
N GLU A 53 -20.76 -10.94 -14.09
CA GLU A 53 -20.18 -12.23 -13.64
C GLU A 53 -19.69 -12.19 -12.18
N MET A 54 -18.86 -11.21 -11.84
CA MET A 54 -18.22 -11.13 -10.51
C MET A 54 -19.16 -10.64 -9.40
N GLY A 55 -20.34 -10.10 -9.72
CA GLY A 55 -21.25 -9.52 -8.74
C GLY A 55 -20.81 -8.12 -8.27
N PRO A 56 -21.05 -7.75 -7.01
CA PRO A 56 -20.78 -6.40 -6.53
C PRO A 56 -19.27 -6.15 -6.37
N ILE A 57 -18.77 -5.10 -7.00
CA ILE A 57 -17.34 -4.75 -7.04
C ILE A 57 -17.10 -3.26 -6.73
N ALA A 58 -15.91 -2.94 -6.24
CA ALA A 58 -15.49 -1.55 -6.03
C ALA A 58 -13.99 -1.32 -6.27
N LEU A 59 -13.61 -0.07 -6.51
CA LEU A 59 -12.23 0.40 -6.45
C LEU A 59 -12.04 1.24 -5.20
N ALA A 60 -10.93 1.05 -4.51
CA ALA A 60 -10.58 1.83 -3.33
C ALA A 60 -9.13 2.29 -3.36
N VAL A 61 -8.89 3.46 -2.78
CA VAL A 61 -7.54 3.96 -2.51
C VAL A 61 -7.26 3.81 -1.02
N ILE A 62 -6.30 2.93 -0.70
CA ILE A 62 -5.98 2.54 0.68
C ILE A 62 -4.52 2.88 1.03
N SER A 63 -4.24 2.97 2.33
CA SER A 63 -2.89 3.14 2.87
C SER A 63 -1.99 2.03 2.36
N ARG A 64 -0.77 2.37 1.94
CA ARG A 64 0.20 1.38 1.48
C ARG A 64 0.60 0.38 2.58
N SER A 65 0.43 0.74 3.84
CA SER A 65 0.70 -0.14 4.98
C SER A 65 -0.26 -1.32 5.12
N VAL A 66 -1.39 -1.33 4.40
CA VAL A 66 -2.40 -2.39 4.49
C VAL A 66 -1.91 -3.63 3.74
N PRO A 67 -1.78 -4.79 4.42
CA PRO A 67 -1.41 -6.07 3.80
C PRO A 67 -2.28 -6.37 2.57
N GLU A 68 -1.68 -6.97 1.55
CA GLU A 68 -2.36 -7.29 0.30
C GLU A 68 -3.41 -8.40 0.47
N ASP A 69 -3.23 -9.24 1.47
CA ASP A 69 -4.09 -10.35 1.89
C ASP A 69 -5.05 -9.98 3.04
N ALA A 70 -5.04 -8.74 3.52
CA ALA A 70 -5.94 -8.33 4.59
C ALA A 70 -7.41 -8.39 4.14
N SER A 71 -8.27 -8.95 4.99
CA SER A 71 -9.72 -8.81 4.86
C SER A 71 -10.13 -7.38 5.18
N LEU A 72 -10.99 -6.81 4.34
CA LEU A 72 -11.43 -5.42 4.47
C LEU A 72 -12.94 -5.35 4.70
N GLU A 73 -13.37 -4.22 5.22
CA GLU A 73 -14.78 -3.87 5.34
C GLU A 73 -14.99 -2.45 4.82
N VAL A 74 -16.11 -2.25 4.13
CA VAL A 74 -16.56 -0.94 3.64
C VAL A 74 -17.74 -0.48 4.48
N SER A 75 -17.60 0.68 5.11
CA SER A 75 -18.69 1.31 5.86
C SER A 75 -19.56 2.10 4.89
N SER A 76 -20.70 1.52 4.54
CA SER A 76 -21.68 2.16 3.66
C SER A 76 -22.92 2.60 4.43
N SER A 77 -23.78 3.37 3.75
CA SER A 77 -25.06 3.83 4.30
C SER A 77 -26.00 2.69 4.67
N GLY A 78 -25.91 1.56 3.96
CA GLY A 78 -26.68 0.33 4.23
C GLY A 78 -26.14 -0.53 5.38
N GLY A 79 -24.85 -0.43 5.70
CA GLY A 79 -24.20 -1.29 6.68
C GLY A 79 -22.72 -1.51 6.41
N MET A 80 -22.15 -2.51 7.06
CA MET A 80 -20.75 -2.93 6.86
C MET A 80 -20.71 -4.04 5.81
N ILE A 81 -20.01 -3.78 4.72
CA ILE A 81 -19.88 -4.72 3.60
C ILE A 81 -18.52 -5.39 3.68
N ALA A 82 -18.48 -6.72 3.78
CA ALA A 82 -17.21 -7.43 3.76
C ALA A 82 -16.60 -7.39 2.35
N ALA A 83 -15.28 -7.21 2.29
CA ALA A 83 -14.55 -7.03 1.05
C ALA A 83 -13.23 -7.81 1.04
N THR A 84 -12.94 -8.45 -0.08
CA THR A 84 -11.61 -9.04 -0.34
C THR A 84 -10.88 -8.24 -1.41
N GLN A 85 -9.55 -8.20 -1.28
CA GLN A 85 -8.70 -7.41 -2.15
C GLN A 85 -8.24 -8.21 -3.37
N GLU A 86 -8.29 -7.58 -4.53
CA GLU A 86 -7.51 -7.96 -5.69
C GLU A 86 -6.47 -6.88 -6.00
N ILE A 87 -5.22 -7.30 -6.17
CA ILE A 87 -4.06 -6.41 -6.21
C ILE A 87 -3.92 -5.83 -7.62
N ILE A 88 -4.27 -4.55 -7.77
CA ILE A 88 -3.92 -3.77 -8.98
C ILE A 88 -2.53 -3.15 -8.85
N VAL A 89 -2.28 -2.50 -7.71
CA VAL A 89 -1.00 -1.84 -7.42
C VAL A 89 -0.37 -2.56 -6.23
N PRO A 90 0.74 -3.29 -6.42
CA PRO A 90 1.41 -3.95 -5.31
C PRO A 90 2.02 -2.92 -4.35
N GLN A 91 2.18 -3.31 -3.09
CA GLN A 91 2.80 -2.50 -2.04
C GLN A 91 4.21 -2.04 -2.41
N SER A 92 4.94 -2.80 -3.21
CA SER A 92 6.30 -2.46 -3.66
C SER A 92 6.35 -1.42 -4.79
N ALA A 93 5.22 -1.14 -5.45
CA ALA A 93 5.17 -0.32 -6.65
C ALA A 93 5.79 1.07 -6.44
N GLY A 94 6.59 1.51 -7.42
CA GLY A 94 7.15 2.85 -7.48
C GLY A 94 8.37 3.10 -6.58
N LYS A 95 8.89 2.09 -5.86
CA LYS A 95 10.15 2.22 -5.10
C LYS A 95 11.33 2.47 -6.06
N LEU A 96 11.56 3.72 -6.43
CA LEU A 96 12.76 4.16 -7.14
C LEU A 96 13.84 4.45 -6.10
N VAL A 97 15.03 3.90 -6.38
CA VAL A 97 16.29 4.09 -5.66
C VAL A 97 16.47 3.23 -4.40
N GLU A 98 17.02 2.02 -4.56
CA GLU A 98 18.00 1.56 -3.58
C GLU A 98 19.23 2.45 -3.73
N VAL A 99 19.36 3.49 -2.89
CA VAL A 99 20.62 4.24 -2.82
C VAL A 99 21.63 3.30 -2.16
N PRO A 100 22.66 2.82 -2.88
CA PRO A 100 23.67 2.00 -2.24
C PRO A 100 24.33 2.83 -1.14
N LYS A 101 24.42 2.29 0.08
CA LYS A 101 25.22 2.93 1.14
C LYS A 101 26.67 2.90 0.69
N LEU A 102 27.16 4.01 0.13
CA LEU A 102 28.56 4.13 -0.23
C LEU A 102 29.40 3.93 1.05
N PRO A 103 30.34 2.97 1.06
CA PRO A 103 31.25 2.84 2.19
C PRO A 103 31.99 4.16 2.36
N ARG A 104 32.14 4.61 3.62
CA ARG A 104 32.91 5.82 3.93
C ARG A 104 34.32 5.64 3.35
N LEU A 105 34.70 6.45 2.38
CA LEU A 105 36.04 6.44 1.81
C LEU A 105 37.03 6.69 2.95
N LYS A 106 37.74 5.65 3.37
CA LYS A 106 38.84 5.78 4.32
C LYS A 106 40.00 6.44 3.58
N LEU A 107 40.02 7.77 3.56
CA LEU A 107 41.18 8.54 3.15
C LEU A 107 42.22 8.43 4.28
N GLY A 108 43.03 7.37 4.23
CA GLY A 108 43.96 7.03 5.30
C GLY A 108 44.84 5.85 4.93
N GLY A 109 45.54 5.97 3.80
CA GLY A 109 46.66 5.09 3.49
C GLY A 109 47.86 5.46 4.35
N ALA A 110 48.09 4.74 5.45
CA ALA A 110 49.39 4.71 6.08
C ALA A 110 50.22 3.62 5.38
N SER A 111 51.10 4.02 4.48
CA SER A 111 52.13 3.17 3.88
C SER A 111 53.04 2.63 4.98
N LYS A 112 53.04 1.30 5.19
CA LYS A 112 54.00 0.64 6.07
C LYS A 112 55.31 0.48 5.30
N ALA A 113 56.33 1.23 5.68
CA ALA A 113 57.67 1.10 5.11
C ALA A 113 58.27 -0.29 5.43
N PRO A 114 59.04 -0.90 4.51
CA PRO A 114 59.68 -2.20 4.76
C PRO A 114 60.80 -2.02 5.79
N LYS A 115 60.83 -2.88 6.81
CA LYS A 115 61.99 -3.00 7.71
C LYS A 115 63.11 -3.70 6.94
N LEU A 116 64.19 -2.97 6.69
CA LEU A 116 65.49 -3.56 6.38
C LEU A 116 66.02 -4.23 7.67
N GLY A 117 66.59 -5.41 7.51
CA GLY A 117 66.88 -6.34 8.60
C GLY A 117 68.11 -6.04 9.47
N GLU A 118 68.26 -6.96 10.42
CA GLU A 118 69.32 -7.22 11.41
C GLU A 118 69.41 -6.27 12.61
#